data_AF-A0AA43RHW1-F1
#
_entry.id   AF-A0AA43RHW1-F1
#
_cell.length_a   1.000
_cell.length_b   1.000
_cell.length_c   1.000
_cell.angle_alpha   90.00
_cell.angle_beta   90.00
_cell.angle_gamma   90.00
#
_symmetry.space_group_name_H-M   'P 1'
#
loop_
_entity.id
_entity.type
_entity.pdbx_description
1 polymer ?
#
loop_
_entity_poly.entity_id
_entity_poly.type
_entity_poly.pdbx_seq_one_letter_code
_entity_poly.pdbx_strand_id
1 'polypeptide(L)'
;MNQVVLLQNWSNVCETIHNNNLADWAQFSSVKDKLVPQAMSDGFLLLTIDTEFLRRWTIDNFQNSIQTALFLIFNKEYFVQIELDSTPYCPPNTQQTQQANQNENPLQNQGIPTSTFNEGNIQKNEFIPVAGVTPVFNQPQAGVASNVAREATQPQLNNPQAAMNPMQEAAVVAPITQQPVNVANFSCEAVQEEPIPATSIAPSLTFESFVIGDSNRMAYSMAVQVAENPGDKVLNPLFIYGKSGLGKTHLLRAIQNYVLETRPSAKVIYVDTNDLVNDYTQAAAEHDRQKLSFSNFRKKYEEADLLLIDDVQFLQGKKQTLDNVFQILNNLVTSGKQIVFSADRAPKVIDIDERYTSRFLQGGTCDIQPPELETKIAIIKSYIKEYNSQSLNDHLWIPEDIITFIAQCSGSNIRELKGAITMIIYKYSFAGEDIDKEELKHTLLNHFTSIKTNITVEDIQKIIEDYYKITHADLVGKSRAQNIAKPRQIAFYLCRTVLDLPYETLGKKFNNHHSTVLYGVNKIEQELMRNRELAEEIEVLKKLIQDL
;
A
#
# COMPACT_ATOMS: atom_id res chain seq x y z
N MET A 1 29.66 -35.55 -6.00
CA MET A 1 30.01 -34.83 -4.75
C MET A 1 28.97 -35.18 -3.69
N ASN A 2 29.33 -35.28 -2.40
CA ASN A 2 28.35 -35.51 -1.33
C ASN A 2 27.50 -34.23 -1.14
N GLN A 3 26.18 -34.38 -0.97
CA GLN A 3 25.21 -33.27 -0.83
C GLN A 3 25.57 -32.31 0.32
N VAL A 4 26.15 -32.81 1.41
CA VAL A 4 26.60 -31.98 2.54
C VAL A 4 27.75 -31.06 2.11
N VAL A 5 28.69 -31.57 1.31
CA VAL A 5 29.86 -30.79 0.85
C VAL A 5 29.42 -29.78 -0.22
N LEU A 6 28.41 -30.13 -1.04
CA LEU A 6 27.81 -29.21 -2.00
C LEU A 6 27.16 -27.99 -1.31
N LEU A 7 26.35 -28.24 -0.28
CA LEU A 7 25.70 -27.18 0.49
C LEU A 7 26.71 -26.32 1.25
N GLN A 8 27.76 -26.93 1.82
CA GLN A 8 28.83 -26.19 2.48
C GLN A 8 29.58 -25.28 1.50
N ASN A 9 29.93 -25.79 0.31
CA ASN A 9 30.58 -24.99 -0.71
C ASN A 9 29.69 -23.84 -1.19
N TRP A 10 28.38 -24.07 -1.35
CA TRP A 10 27.43 -23.02 -1.69
C TRP A 10 27.32 -21.95 -0.59
N SER A 11 27.31 -22.36 0.69
CA SER A 11 27.34 -21.41 1.82
C SER A 11 28.60 -20.53 1.77
N ASN A 12 29.76 -21.13 1.51
CA ASN A 12 31.02 -20.40 1.39
C ASN A 12 31.00 -19.39 0.22
N VAL A 13 30.36 -19.75 -0.91
CA VAL A 13 30.15 -18.84 -2.05
C VAL A 13 29.29 -17.64 -1.63
N CYS A 14 28.15 -17.89 -0.98
CA CYS A 14 27.27 -16.85 -0.48
C CYS A 14 27.97 -15.91 0.51
N GLU A 15 28.75 -16.45 1.45
CA GLU A 15 29.53 -15.64 2.40
C GLU A 15 30.61 -14.81 1.69
N THR A 16 31.26 -15.37 0.66
CA THR A 16 32.28 -14.65 -0.12
C THR A 16 31.67 -13.48 -0.90
N ILE A 17 30.45 -13.63 -1.43
CA ILE A 17 29.71 -12.56 -2.09
C ILE A 17 29.42 -11.43 -1.11
N HIS A 18 28.98 -11.76 0.12
CA HIS A 18 28.71 -10.77 1.16
C HIS A 18 29.98 -10.03 1.59
N ASN A 19 31.02 -10.78 2.00
CA ASN A 19 32.22 -10.23 2.61
C ASN A 19 33.03 -9.35 1.64
N ASN A 20 33.00 -9.66 0.35
CA ASN A 20 33.72 -8.89 -0.68
C ASN A 20 32.83 -7.86 -1.40
N ASN A 21 31.60 -7.67 -0.93
CA ASN A 21 30.64 -6.71 -1.49
C ASN A 21 30.48 -6.84 -3.02
N LEU A 22 30.45 -8.08 -3.53
CA LEU A 22 30.43 -8.39 -4.97
C LEU A 22 29.06 -8.15 -5.61
N ALA A 23 28.03 -7.93 -4.80
CA ALA A 23 26.66 -7.70 -5.22
C ALA A 23 25.90 -6.93 -4.14
N ASP A 24 24.76 -6.34 -4.49
CA ASP A 24 23.80 -5.84 -3.50
C ASP A 24 23.29 -7.03 -2.67
N TRP A 25 23.74 -7.11 -1.41
CA TRP A 25 23.45 -8.24 -0.54
C TRP A 25 21.96 -8.37 -0.20
N ALA A 26 21.23 -7.26 -0.11
CA ALA A 26 19.79 -7.32 0.15
C ALA A 26 19.07 -8.03 -1.00
N GLN A 27 19.41 -7.65 -2.23
CA GLN A 27 18.87 -8.28 -3.43
C GLN A 27 19.33 -9.74 -3.58
N PHE A 28 20.63 -10.01 -3.40
CA PHE A 28 21.15 -11.39 -3.52
C PHE A 28 20.58 -12.30 -2.44
N SER A 29 20.50 -11.85 -1.20
CA SER A 29 19.90 -12.62 -0.10
C SER A 29 18.42 -12.90 -0.31
N SER A 30 17.72 -12.07 -1.10
CA SER A 30 16.33 -12.32 -1.45
C SER A 30 16.12 -13.57 -2.31
N VAL A 31 17.14 -13.91 -3.09
CA VAL A 31 17.12 -15.01 -4.07
C VAL A 31 18.00 -16.18 -3.66
N LYS A 32 19.02 -15.98 -2.81
CA LYS A 32 19.92 -17.05 -2.34
C LYS A 32 19.14 -18.24 -1.76
N ASP A 33 18.06 -17.97 -1.03
CA ASP A 33 17.27 -18.99 -0.34
C ASP A 33 16.42 -19.83 -1.32
N LYS A 34 16.21 -19.32 -2.53
CA LYS A 34 15.51 -19.98 -3.64
C LYS A 34 16.46 -20.68 -4.61
N LEU A 35 17.76 -20.39 -4.53
CA LEU A 35 18.78 -21.05 -5.33
C LEU A 35 19.22 -22.34 -4.65
N VAL A 36 18.85 -23.47 -5.25
CA VAL A 36 19.20 -24.79 -4.72
C VAL A 36 20.37 -25.34 -5.53
N PRO A 37 21.55 -25.58 -4.94
CA PRO A 37 22.66 -26.20 -5.64
C PRO A 37 22.37 -27.69 -5.89
N GLN A 38 22.40 -28.10 -7.16
CA GLN A 38 22.12 -29.47 -7.58
C GLN A 38 23.39 -30.28 -7.83
N ALA A 39 24.39 -29.65 -8.46
CA ALA A 39 25.66 -30.31 -8.76
C ALA A 39 26.80 -29.30 -8.79
N MET A 40 27.98 -29.76 -8.38
CA MET A 40 29.22 -29.01 -8.50
C MET A 40 30.35 -29.98 -8.87
N SER A 41 31.14 -29.60 -9.86
CA SER A 41 32.36 -30.30 -10.27
C SER A 41 33.49 -29.31 -10.51
N ASP A 42 34.65 -29.79 -10.95
CA ASP A 42 35.76 -28.92 -11.31
C ASP A 42 35.34 -28.00 -12.46
N GLY A 43 35.23 -26.69 -12.18
CA GLY A 43 34.85 -25.67 -13.16
C GLY A 43 33.37 -25.60 -13.54
N PHE A 44 32.46 -26.28 -12.83
CA PHE A 44 31.03 -26.24 -13.13
C PHE A 44 30.15 -26.23 -11.86
N LEU A 45 29.11 -25.39 -11.87
CA LEU A 45 28.08 -25.30 -10.84
C LEU A 45 26.69 -25.26 -11.49
N LEU A 46 25.81 -26.17 -11.07
CA LEU A 46 24.40 -26.20 -11.44
C LEU A 46 23.53 -25.77 -10.26
N LEU A 47 22.74 -24.72 -10.46
CA LEU A 47 21.73 -24.24 -9.53
C LEU A 47 20.34 -24.41 -10.16
N THR A 48 19.34 -24.70 -9.33
CA THR A 48 17.93 -24.63 -9.74
C THR A 48 17.20 -23.53 -8.99
N ILE A 49 16.16 -22.99 -9.61
CA ILE A 49 15.29 -21.97 -9.02
C ILE A 49 13.84 -22.17 -9.44
N ASP A 50 12.93 -21.69 -8.60
CA ASP A 50 11.49 -21.96 -8.71
C ASP A 50 10.83 -21.36 -9.97
N THR A 51 11.31 -20.20 -10.45
CA THR A 51 10.61 -19.43 -11.49
C THR A 51 11.51 -18.92 -12.61
N GLU A 52 10.92 -18.75 -13.81
CA GLU A 52 11.67 -18.34 -15.01
C GLU A 52 12.07 -16.87 -14.94
N PHE A 53 11.24 -16.05 -14.30
CA PHE A 53 11.62 -14.69 -13.96
C PHE A 53 12.86 -14.67 -13.06
N LEU A 54 12.83 -15.41 -11.94
CA LEU A 54 13.95 -15.40 -10.99
C LEU A 54 15.21 -15.98 -11.64
N ARG A 55 15.08 -17.00 -12.50
CA ARG A 55 16.18 -17.53 -13.30
C ARG A 55 16.84 -16.45 -14.14
N ARG A 56 16.07 -15.76 -15.00
CA ARG A 56 16.58 -14.69 -15.86
C ARG A 56 17.18 -13.55 -15.05
N TRP A 57 16.47 -13.08 -14.03
CA TRP A 57 16.93 -12.00 -13.18
C TRP A 57 18.23 -12.35 -12.43
N THR A 58 18.36 -13.59 -11.94
CA THR A 58 19.58 -14.05 -11.26
C THR A 58 20.77 -14.10 -12.22
N ILE A 59 20.52 -14.57 -13.44
CA ILE A 59 21.52 -14.60 -14.52
C ILE A 59 22.02 -13.18 -14.80
N ASP A 60 21.10 -12.25 -15.03
CA ASP A 60 21.45 -10.89 -15.44
C ASP A 60 22.16 -10.09 -14.35
N ASN A 61 21.80 -10.30 -13.07
CA ASN A 61 22.28 -9.47 -11.98
C ASN A 61 23.39 -10.10 -11.13
N PHE A 62 23.46 -11.43 -11.02
CA PHE A 62 24.32 -12.10 -10.04
C PHE A 62 25.21 -13.20 -10.61
N GLN A 63 25.04 -13.64 -11.86
CA GLN A 63 25.89 -14.69 -12.43
C GLN A 63 27.37 -14.34 -12.37
N ASN A 64 27.73 -13.10 -12.77
CA ASN A 64 29.11 -12.61 -12.71
C ASN A 64 29.66 -12.57 -11.29
N SER A 65 28.84 -12.15 -10.31
CA SER A 65 29.22 -12.12 -8.90
C SER A 65 29.45 -13.52 -8.33
N ILE A 66 28.60 -14.49 -8.69
CA ILE A 66 28.76 -15.90 -8.31
C ILE A 66 30.03 -16.48 -8.93
N GLN A 67 30.29 -16.23 -10.22
CA GLN A 67 31.51 -16.67 -10.90
C GLN A 67 32.77 -16.06 -10.26
N THR A 68 32.73 -14.77 -9.91
CA THR A 68 33.84 -14.09 -9.23
C THR A 68 34.09 -14.68 -7.85
N ALA A 69 33.04 -14.95 -7.07
CA ALA A 69 33.17 -15.60 -5.77
C ALA A 69 33.76 -17.02 -5.88
N LEU A 70 33.31 -17.82 -6.87
CA LEU A 70 33.88 -19.14 -7.15
C LEU A 70 35.36 -19.06 -7.53
N PHE A 71 35.75 -18.06 -8.33
CA PHE A 71 37.14 -17.81 -8.67
C PHE A 71 37.97 -17.48 -7.43
N LEU A 72 37.47 -16.62 -6.52
CA LEU A 72 38.19 -16.26 -5.29
C LEU A 72 38.40 -17.47 -4.36
N ILE A 73 37.43 -18.38 -4.28
CA ILE A 73 37.50 -19.55 -3.40
C ILE A 73 38.39 -20.65 -3.99
N PHE A 74 38.22 -20.97 -5.27
CA PHE A 74 38.82 -22.16 -5.89
C PHE A 74 39.99 -21.83 -6.82
N ASN A 75 40.26 -20.54 -7.07
CA ASN A 75 41.27 -20.03 -8.01
C ASN A 75 41.16 -20.66 -9.41
N LYS A 76 39.93 -20.86 -9.87
CA LYS A 76 39.57 -21.46 -11.16
C LYS A 76 38.33 -20.79 -11.74
N GLU A 77 38.22 -20.75 -13.06
CA GLU A 77 37.01 -20.31 -13.74
C GLU A 77 35.91 -21.37 -13.63
N TYR A 78 34.70 -20.91 -13.32
CA TYR A 78 33.51 -21.76 -13.19
C TYR A 78 32.44 -21.35 -14.21
N PHE A 79 31.90 -22.32 -14.93
CA PHE A 79 30.65 -22.16 -15.66
C PHE A 79 29.47 -22.38 -14.72
N VAL A 80 28.63 -21.36 -14.55
CA VAL A 80 27.45 -21.40 -13.69
C VAL A 80 26.21 -21.52 -14.57
N GLN A 81 25.45 -22.60 -14.37
CA GLN A 81 24.21 -22.87 -15.07
C GLN A 81 23.04 -22.80 -14.07
N ILE A 82 22.02 -22.01 -14.40
CA ILE A 82 20.81 -21.84 -13.58
C ILE A 82 19.63 -22.37 -14.39
N GLU A 83 18.91 -23.35 -13.85
CA GLU A 83 17.77 -24.04 -14.49
C GLU A 83 16.49 -23.92 -13.65
N LEU A 84 15.34 -24.22 -14.25
CA LEU A 84 14.07 -24.28 -13.55
C LEU A 84 13.95 -25.59 -12.76
N ASP A 85 13.51 -25.49 -11.50
CA ASP A 85 13.15 -26.68 -10.73
C ASP A 85 11.92 -27.36 -11.37
N SER A 86 12.12 -28.55 -11.91
CA SER A 86 11.09 -29.31 -12.62
C SER A 86 10.36 -30.32 -11.70
N THR A 87 10.56 -30.24 -10.38
CA THR A 87 9.94 -31.19 -9.45
C THR A 87 8.44 -30.90 -9.26
N PRO A 88 7.53 -31.86 -9.53
CA PRO A 88 6.10 -31.66 -9.28
C PRO A 88 5.81 -31.60 -7.78
N TYR A 89 5.15 -30.52 -7.35
CA TYR A 89 4.65 -30.31 -5.99
C TYR A 89 3.82 -31.51 -5.49
N CYS A 90 4.31 -32.21 -4.48
CA CYS A 90 3.56 -33.24 -3.76
C CYS A 90 3.26 -32.71 -2.34
N PRO A 91 1.99 -32.52 -1.95
CA PRO A 91 1.67 -32.05 -0.61
C PRO A 91 2.11 -33.08 0.44
N PRO A 92 2.63 -32.64 1.60
CA PRO A 92 3.19 -33.55 2.59
C PRO A 92 2.07 -34.35 3.25
N ASN A 93 2.01 -35.65 2.99
CA ASN A 93 1.29 -36.58 3.84
C ASN A 93 2.11 -37.85 4.12
N THR A 94 2.30 -38.05 5.43
CA THR A 94 2.42 -39.36 6.08
C THR A 94 3.70 -40.18 5.82
N GLN A 95 4.83 -39.75 6.40
CA GLN A 95 5.87 -40.72 6.80
C GLN A 95 5.43 -41.41 8.10
N GLN A 96 4.71 -42.52 7.96
CA GLN A 96 4.80 -43.58 8.97
C GLN A 96 6.15 -44.29 8.79
N THR A 97 6.86 -44.39 9.90
CA THR A 97 8.10 -45.11 10.12
C THR A 97 7.97 -46.56 9.64
N GLN A 98 8.83 -46.99 8.71
CA GLN A 98 9.16 -48.40 8.55
C GLN A 98 10.68 -48.53 8.43
N GLN A 99 11.31 -48.77 9.59
CA GLN A 99 12.60 -49.42 9.67
C GLN A 99 12.39 -50.92 9.43
N ALA A 100 13.27 -51.50 8.64
CA ALA A 100 13.35 -52.92 8.37
C ALA A 100 13.56 -53.73 9.65
N ASN A 101 12.93 -54.91 9.72
CA ASN A 101 13.66 -56.08 10.20
C ASN A 101 13.12 -57.38 9.62
N GLN A 102 14.09 -58.24 9.34
CA GLN A 102 14.04 -59.55 8.72
C GLN A 102 13.30 -60.56 9.61
N ASN A 103 12.50 -61.44 9.01
CA ASN A 103 12.68 -62.90 9.01
C ASN A 103 11.37 -63.67 8.75
N GLU A 104 11.54 -64.75 7.97
CA GLU A 104 10.70 -65.96 7.90
C GLU A 104 9.38 -65.94 7.09
N ASN A 105 9.50 -66.53 5.90
CA ASN A 105 8.46 -67.30 5.17
C ASN A 105 8.05 -68.55 5.99
N PRO A 106 6.96 -69.32 5.69
CA PRO A 106 6.17 -69.33 4.44
C PRO A 106 4.64 -69.60 4.53
N LEU A 107 3.98 -69.44 3.38
CA LEU A 107 2.89 -70.29 2.81
C LEU A 107 1.42 -70.20 3.31
N GLN A 108 0.54 -70.26 2.27
CA GLN A 108 -0.88 -70.64 2.23
C GLN A 108 -1.91 -69.58 2.68
N ASN A 109 -3.15 -69.51 2.18
CA ASN A 109 -3.88 -69.88 0.96
C ASN A 109 -5.33 -69.46 1.31
N GLN A 110 -6.15 -69.04 0.33
CA GLN A 110 -7.62 -68.86 0.46
C GLN A 110 -8.07 -67.66 1.33
N GLY A 111 -9.17 -66.95 1.10
CA GLY A 111 -10.30 -67.04 0.18
C GLY A 111 -11.33 -65.97 0.63
N ILE A 112 -12.08 -65.41 -0.32
CA ILE A 112 -13.25 -64.54 -0.10
C ILE A 112 -14.40 -65.40 0.48
N PRO A 113 -15.24 -64.90 1.43
CA PRO A 113 -16.61 -64.40 1.09
C PRO A 113 -17.12 -63.26 2.00
N THR A 114 -17.75 -62.18 1.50
CA THR A 114 -19.21 -61.96 1.30
C THR A 114 -20.17 -62.50 2.37
N SER A 115 -20.89 -61.61 3.08
CA SER A 115 -22.38 -61.58 3.23
C SER A 115 -22.82 -60.64 4.38
N THR A 116 -23.57 -59.54 4.17
CA THR A 116 -25.05 -59.36 4.11
C THR A 116 -25.88 -59.56 5.42
N PHE A 117 -26.73 -58.55 5.71
CA PHE A 117 -28.02 -58.55 6.47
C PHE A 117 -27.99 -58.79 8.00
N ASN A 118 -28.84 -58.24 8.89
CA ASN A 118 -29.88 -57.19 8.88
C ASN A 118 -30.25 -56.83 10.36
N GLU A 119 -30.81 -55.63 10.57
CA GLU A 119 -31.86 -55.20 11.53
C GLU A 119 -31.78 -55.40 13.08
N GLY A 120 -32.16 -54.32 13.81
CA GLY A 120 -32.89 -54.43 15.08
C GLY A 120 -32.84 -53.28 16.12
N ASN A 121 -33.81 -52.35 16.05
CA ASN A 121 -34.49 -51.55 17.11
C ASN A 121 -33.75 -50.46 17.96
N ILE A 122 -34.11 -49.16 17.83
CA ILE A 122 -35.20 -48.35 18.45
C ILE A 122 -34.95 -47.94 19.93
N GLN A 123 -34.79 -46.62 20.21
CA GLN A 123 -35.73 -45.79 21.00
C GLN A 123 -35.36 -44.29 20.99
N LYS A 124 -36.39 -43.46 20.81
CA LYS A 124 -36.44 -41.98 20.85
C LYS A 124 -36.61 -41.47 22.27
N ASN A 125 -36.22 -40.22 22.55
CA ASN A 125 -36.88 -39.40 23.56
C ASN A 125 -36.83 -37.90 23.21
N GLU A 126 -38.01 -37.31 23.03
CA GLU A 126 -38.35 -35.88 23.06
C GLU A 126 -39.09 -35.58 24.38
N PHE A 127 -38.96 -34.37 24.95
CA PHE A 127 -39.89 -33.84 25.95
C PHE A 127 -40.04 -32.29 25.87
N ILE A 128 -41.12 -31.85 25.23
CA ILE A 128 -42.25 -30.94 25.59
C ILE A 128 -42.03 -29.68 26.51
N PRO A 129 -42.67 -28.51 26.19
CA PRO A 129 -42.62 -27.22 26.92
C PRO A 129 -43.81 -26.96 27.88
N VAL A 130 -43.75 -25.89 28.71
CA VAL A 130 -44.87 -25.40 29.54
C VAL A 130 -44.96 -23.85 29.54
N ALA A 131 -46.19 -23.33 29.61
CA ALA A 131 -46.65 -21.97 29.33
C ALA A 131 -47.01 -21.10 30.57
N GLY A 132 -47.08 -19.76 30.35
CA GLY A 132 -48.18 -18.88 30.82
C GLY A 132 -47.95 -17.96 32.02
N VAL A 133 -48.17 -16.64 31.84
CA VAL A 133 -49.12 -15.73 32.57
C VAL A 133 -48.94 -14.25 32.12
N THR A 134 -50.07 -13.56 31.87
CA THR A 134 -50.27 -12.12 31.51
C THR A 134 -50.47 -11.22 32.75
N PRO A 135 -50.44 -9.85 32.64
CA PRO A 135 -51.66 -9.03 32.40
C PRO A 135 -51.42 -7.82 31.43
N VAL A 136 -52.29 -7.39 30.50
CA VAL A 136 -53.54 -6.57 30.48
C VAL A 136 -53.46 -5.08 30.91
N PHE A 137 -54.04 -4.20 30.04
CA PHE A 137 -54.47 -2.78 30.15
C PHE A 137 -53.40 -1.68 29.87
N ASN A 138 -53.61 -0.61 29.08
CA ASN A 138 -54.81 0.04 28.52
C ASN A 138 -54.44 0.97 27.33
N GLN A 139 -55.32 1.15 26.34
CA GLN A 139 -55.32 2.31 25.43
C GLN A 139 -56.04 3.51 26.09
N PRO A 140 -55.98 4.71 25.49
CA PRO A 140 -57.18 5.18 24.79
C PRO A 140 -56.94 5.83 23.41
N GLN A 141 -58.03 5.84 22.65
CA GLN A 141 -58.20 6.36 21.29
C GLN A 141 -58.59 7.86 21.23
N ALA A 142 -58.32 8.45 20.05
CA ALA A 142 -59.18 9.28 19.18
C ALA A 142 -59.66 10.71 19.55
N GLY A 143 -59.61 11.56 18.51
CA GLY A 143 -60.43 12.76 18.27
C GLY A 143 -59.62 14.06 18.13
N VAL A 144 -59.85 15.02 17.24
CA VAL A 144 -60.88 15.31 16.21
C VAL A 144 -60.26 16.39 15.27
N ALA A 145 -60.79 16.47 14.04
CA ALA A 145 -60.60 17.50 13.00
C ALA A 145 -60.50 18.96 13.51
N SER A 146 -59.90 19.90 12.76
CA SER A 146 -60.64 20.76 11.82
C SER A 146 -59.72 21.65 10.95
N ASN A 147 -60.18 21.84 9.70
CA ASN A 147 -59.75 22.80 8.67
C ASN A 147 -59.58 24.24 9.17
N VAL A 148 -58.76 25.05 8.49
CA VAL A 148 -59.18 26.27 7.75
C VAL A 148 -58.05 26.70 6.79
N ALA A 149 -58.41 26.89 5.52
CA ALA A 149 -57.62 27.46 4.44
C ALA A 149 -57.45 28.99 4.55
N ARG A 150 -56.43 29.57 3.90
CA ARG A 150 -56.57 30.78 3.04
C ARG A 150 -55.27 31.15 2.30
N GLU A 151 -55.36 31.01 0.98
CA GLU A 151 -54.92 31.87 -0.15
C GLU A 151 -53.74 32.85 -0.07
N ALA A 152 -52.93 32.76 -1.14
CA ALA A 152 -52.38 33.81 -2.04
C ALA A 152 -51.54 34.95 -1.43
N THR A 153 -50.39 35.36 -1.98
CA THR A 153 -50.21 35.87 -3.36
C THR A 153 -48.70 36.09 -3.65
N GLN A 154 -48.29 35.89 -4.91
CA GLN A 154 -47.04 36.36 -5.57
C GLN A 154 -46.92 37.92 -5.53
N PRO A 155 -45.80 38.61 -5.92
CA PRO A 155 -44.96 38.31 -7.10
C PRO A 155 -43.46 38.73 -7.11
N GLN A 156 -42.86 38.40 -8.26
CA GLN A 156 -41.52 38.68 -8.82
C GLN A 156 -41.15 40.18 -8.93
N LEU A 157 -39.85 40.44 -9.16
CA LEU A 157 -39.20 41.48 -10.01
C LEU A 157 -37.86 41.87 -9.32
N ASN A 158 -36.78 42.31 -9.96
CA ASN A 158 -36.23 42.30 -11.32
C ASN A 158 -34.83 42.90 -11.16
N ASN A 159 -33.84 42.42 -11.89
CA ASN A 159 -32.51 43.03 -11.97
C ASN A 159 -32.41 43.82 -13.29
N PRO A 160 -31.76 45.00 -13.34
CA PRO A 160 -31.22 45.47 -14.62
C PRO A 160 -29.73 45.78 -14.57
N GLN A 161 -29.09 45.39 -15.68
CA GLN A 161 -27.75 45.74 -16.14
C GLN A 161 -27.60 47.26 -16.40
N ALA A 162 -26.37 47.80 -16.34
CA ALA A 162 -25.68 48.38 -17.51
C ALA A 162 -24.43 49.22 -17.15
N ALA A 163 -23.51 49.20 -18.11
CA ALA A 163 -22.23 49.89 -18.29
C ALA A 163 -22.17 51.42 -18.02
N MET A 164 -20.96 51.94 -17.80
CA MET A 164 -20.25 52.91 -18.68
C MET A 164 -19.02 53.57 -17.95
N ASN A 165 -17.85 53.52 -18.61
CA ASN A 165 -16.67 54.43 -18.45
C ASN A 165 -16.99 55.83 -19.08
N PRO A 166 -16.15 56.91 -19.10
CA PRO A 166 -14.66 57.01 -19.01
C PRO A 166 -14.03 58.33 -18.41
N MET A 167 -12.68 58.47 -18.55
CA MET A 167 -11.86 59.72 -18.68
C MET A 167 -11.62 60.60 -17.42
N GLN A 168 -10.47 61.27 -17.16
CA GLN A 168 -9.46 61.91 -18.04
C GLN A 168 -8.20 62.40 -17.26
N GLU A 169 -7.03 62.44 -17.94
CA GLU A 169 -5.92 63.46 -17.97
C GLU A 169 -5.22 63.96 -16.66
N ALA A 170 -3.94 64.38 -16.59
CA ALA A 170 -2.76 64.57 -17.47
C ALA A 170 -1.56 64.92 -16.52
N ALA A 171 -0.36 64.30 -16.61
CA ALA A 171 0.86 64.62 -17.41
C ALA A 171 1.74 65.82 -16.96
N VAL A 172 3.00 65.57 -16.54
CA VAL A 172 4.30 66.29 -16.83
C VAL A 172 5.49 65.38 -16.37
N VAL A 173 6.24 64.61 -17.19
CA VAL A 173 7.50 64.84 -17.97
C VAL A 173 8.73 65.32 -17.14
N ALA A 174 9.65 64.45 -16.65
CA ALA A 174 10.91 63.84 -17.23
C ALA A 174 12.21 64.65 -16.92
N PRO A 175 13.49 64.14 -16.96
CA PRO A 175 13.97 62.89 -17.60
C PRO A 175 15.21 62.13 -16.97
N ILE A 176 15.59 61.00 -17.62
CA ILE A 176 16.90 60.28 -17.78
C ILE A 176 17.43 59.25 -16.73
N THR A 177 17.11 57.98 -17.03
CA THR A 177 17.98 56.80 -17.23
C THR A 177 18.95 56.29 -16.14
N GLN A 178 18.63 55.11 -15.59
CA GLN A 178 19.54 53.95 -15.41
C GLN A 178 18.67 52.67 -15.33
N GLN A 179 18.99 51.67 -16.15
CA GLN A 179 18.27 50.39 -16.21
C GLN A 179 18.65 49.49 -15.02
N PRO A 180 17.67 48.84 -14.36
CA PRO A 180 17.92 47.59 -13.63
C PRO A 180 17.35 46.39 -14.40
N VAL A 181 18.14 45.32 -14.39
CA VAL A 181 17.89 43.99 -14.95
C VAL A 181 16.68 43.37 -14.26
N ASN A 182 15.72 42.90 -15.06
CA ASN A 182 14.49 42.27 -14.60
C ASN A 182 14.77 40.82 -14.17
N VAL A 183 14.71 40.55 -12.87
CA VAL A 183 14.68 39.19 -12.31
C VAL A 183 13.25 38.69 -12.51
N ALA A 184 13.04 37.90 -13.56
CA ALA A 184 11.77 37.24 -13.79
C ALA A 184 11.54 36.17 -12.70
N ASN A 185 10.51 36.40 -11.87
CA ASN A 185 9.88 35.37 -11.06
C ASN A 185 9.44 34.22 -11.97
N PHE A 186 10.14 33.08 -11.88
CA PHE A 186 9.60 31.81 -12.32
C PHE A 186 9.07 31.07 -11.10
N SER A 187 7.75 31.13 -10.95
CA SER A 187 6.98 30.21 -10.12
C SER A 187 7.22 28.78 -10.62
N CYS A 188 7.71 27.92 -9.74
CA CYS A 188 7.78 26.47 -9.96
C CYS A 188 6.37 25.93 -10.20
N GLU A 189 6.05 25.60 -11.45
CA GLU A 189 4.94 24.70 -11.75
C GLU A 189 5.30 23.32 -11.20
N ALA A 190 4.54 22.89 -10.20
CA ALA A 190 4.55 21.51 -9.76
C ALA A 190 4.24 20.62 -10.97
N VAL A 191 5.15 19.70 -11.28
CA VAL A 191 4.91 18.65 -12.27
C VAL A 191 3.71 17.83 -11.78
N GLN A 192 2.54 18.12 -12.33
CA GLN A 192 1.37 17.27 -12.19
C GLN A 192 1.64 16.03 -13.06
N GLU A 193 1.81 14.87 -12.43
CA GLU A 193 1.76 13.59 -13.15
C GLU A 193 0.37 13.49 -13.79
N GLU A 194 0.29 13.64 -15.11
CA GLU A 194 -0.95 13.37 -15.84
C GLU A 194 -1.34 11.88 -15.70
N PRO A 195 -2.65 11.57 -15.63
CA PRO A 195 -3.12 10.20 -15.50
C PRO A 195 -2.71 9.40 -16.75
N ILE A 196 -1.77 8.49 -16.55
CA ILE A 196 -1.31 7.53 -17.56
C ILE A 196 -2.53 6.70 -18.02
N PRO A 197 -2.87 6.63 -19.32
CA PRO A 197 -4.05 5.91 -19.78
C PRO A 197 -4.00 4.44 -19.34
N ALA A 198 -5.16 3.84 -19.09
CA ALA A 198 -5.36 2.48 -18.52
C ALA A 198 -4.60 1.32 -19.22
N THR A 199 -4.05 1.56 -20.40
CA THR A 199 -3.29 0.62 -21.25
C THR A 199 -1.84 1.05 -21.53
N SER A 200 -1.37 2.17 -20.99
CA SER A 200 0.01 2.62 -21.17
C SER A 200 0.95 1.87 -20.24
N ILE A 201 1.98 1.26 -20.83
CA ILE A 201 3.13 0.64 -20.15
C ILE A 201 3.82 1.73 -19.33
N ALA A 202 4.07 1.48 -18.05
CA ALA A 202 4.87 2.37 -17.20
C ALA A 202 6.32 1.82 -17.18
N PRO A 203 7.25 2.33 -18.01
CA PRO A 203 8.50 1.63 -18.32
C PRO A 203 9.43 1.42 -17.12
N SER A 204 9.29 2.23 -16.07
CA SER A 204 10.14 2.17 -14.86
C SER A 204 9.58 1.29 -13.74
N LEU A 205 8.31 0.88 -13.80
CA LEU A 205 7.65 0.11 -12.74
C LEU A 205 7.64 -1.39 -13.08
N THR A 206 8.79 -2.04 -12.99
CA THR A 206 8.96 -3.47 -13.30
C THR A 206 9.38 -4.26 -12.07
N PHE A 207 9.41 -5.60 -12.17
CA PHE A 207 9.86 -6.43 -11.05
C PHE A 207 11.36 -6.29 -10.78
N GLU A 208 12.13 -5.93 -11.80
CA GLU A 208 13.59 -5.74 -11.74
C GLU A 208 13.96 -4.44 -11.01
N SER A 209 13.15 -3.39 -11.15
CA SER A 209 13.36 -2.13 -10.43
C SER A 209 12.82 -2.14 -8.99
N PHE A 210 12.05 -3.18 -8.61
CA PHE A 210 11.51 -3.31 -7.27
C PHE A 210 12.52 -3.93 -6.31
N VAL A 211 12.97 -3.16 -5.32
CA VAL A 211 13.92 -3.65 -4.31
C VAL A 211 13.22 -4.49 -3.25
N ILE A 212 13.68 -5.73 -3.11
CA ILE A 212 13.13 -6.72 -2.20
C ILE A 212 13.80 -6.58 -0.82
N GLY A 213 12.99 -6.60 0.23
CA GLY A 213 13.40 -6.68 1.64
C GLY A 213 12.42 -7.54 2.43
N ASP A 214 12.72 -7.80 3.70
CA ASP A 214 11.88 -8.69 4.52
C ASP A 214 10.45 -8.17 4.67
N SER A 215 10.28 -6.85 4.73
CA SER A 215 8.99 -6.17 4.81
C SER A 215 8.07 -6.32 3.59
N ASN A 216 8.59 -6.74 2.43
CA ASN A 216 7.87 -6.79 1.16
C ASN A 216 8.06 -8.09 0.35
N ARG A 217 8.93 -9.00 0.80
CA ARG A 217 9.33 -10.25 0.14
C ARG A 217 8.15 -11.16 -0.22
N MET A 218 7.18 -11.29 0.67
CA MET A 218 6.01 -12.14 0.45
C MET A 218 5.10 -11.56 -0.63
N ALA A 219 4.80 -10.26 -0.56
CA ALA A 219 4.01 -9.57 -1.57
C ALA A 219 4.67 -9.62 -2.95
N TYR A 220 5.99 -9.42 -3.02
CA TYR A 220 6.77 -9.56 -4.25
C TYR A 220 6.65 -10.97 -4.83
N SER A 221 6.86 -12.01 -4.01
CA SER A 221 6.82 -13.40 -4.47
C SER A 221 5.43 -13.79 -4.99
N MET A 222 4.37 -13.37 -4.30
CA MET A 222 2.99 -13.57 -4.77
C MET A 222 2.70 -12.82 -6.07
N ALA A 223 3.18 -11.59 -6.21
CA ALA A 223 3.02 -10.80 -7.43
C ALA A 223 3.72 -11.46 -8.62
N VAL A 224 4.95 -11.95 -8.46
CA VAL A 224 5.68 -12.71 -9.49
C VAL A 224 4.91 -13.98 -9.88
N GLN A 225 4.43 -14.75 -8.90
CA GLN A 225 3.66 -15.97 -9.17
C GLN A 225 2.38 -15.68 -9.97
N VAL A 226 1.66 -14.60 -9.63
CA VAL A 226 0.46 -14.16 -10.34
C VAL A 226 0.78 -13.69 -11.76
N ALA A 227 1.91 -13.02 -11.96
CA ALA A 227 2.32 -12.55 -13.29
C ALA A 227 2.73 -13.71 -14.21
N GLU A 228 3.42 -14.72 -13.68
CA GLU A 228 3.82 -15.91 -14.42
C GLU A 228 2.63 -16.83 -14.73
N ASN A 229 1.77 -17.07 -13.74
CA ASN A 229 0.65 -18.00 -13.80
C ASN A 229 -0.68 -17.28 -13.49
N PRO A 230 -1.14 -16.34 -14.34
CA PRO A 230 -2.38 -15.61 -14.11
C PRO A 230 -3.58 -16.55 -14.13
N GLY A 231 -4.48 -16.39 -13.16
CA GLY A 231 -5.69 -17.19 -13.00
C GLY A 231 -5.54 -18.37 -12.04
N ASP A 232 -4.36 -18.54 -11.41
CA ASP A 232 -4.15 -19.55 -10.37
C ASP A 232 -5.18 -19.41 -9.24
N LYS A 233 -5.85 -20.52 -8.90
CA LYS A 233 -6.98 -20.51 -7.94
C LYS A 233 -6.57 -20.10 -6.53
N VAL A 234 -5.33 -20.35 -6.12
CA VAL A 234 -4.83 -20.03 -4.77
C VAL A 234 -4.64 -18.51 -4.63
N LEU A 235 -4.23 -17.84 -5.71
CA LEU A 235 -3.92 -16.41 -5.72
C LEU A 235 -4.94 -15.59 -6.52
N ASN A 236 -6.18 -16.08 -6.69
CA ASN A 236 -7.23 -15.35 -7.41
C ASN A 236 -8.49 -15.13 -6.54
N PRO A 237 -8.75 -13.88 -6.10
CA PRO A 237 -7.95 -12.68 -6.34
C PRO A 237 -6.66 -12.65 -5.50
N LEU A 238 -5.70 -11.83 -5.91
CA LEU A 238 -4.57 -11.41 -5.08
C LEU A 238 -4.89 -10.03 -4.47
N PHE A 239 -4.77 -9.90 -3.15
CA PHE A 239 -5.02 -8.65 -2.43
C PHE A 239 -3.75 -8.18 -1.72
N ILE A 240 -3.19 -7.06 -2.17
CA ILE A 240 -1.97 -6.45 -1.62
C ILE A 240 -2.35 -5.21 -0.81
N TYR A 241 -2.01 -5.16 0.47
CA TYR A 241 -2.32 -3.97 1.27
C TYR A 241 -1.15 -3.44 2.07
N GLY A 242 -1.22 -2.19 2.48
CA GLY A 242 -0.17 -1.54 3.26
C GLY A 242 -0.30 -0.02 3.18
N LYS A 243 0.34 0.70 4.09
CA LYS A 243 0.29 2.17 4.14
C LYS A 243 0.67 2.82 2.80
N SER A 244 0.31 4.09 2.65
CA SER A 244 0.66 4.86 1.45
C SER A 244 2.18 4.85 1.19
N GLY A 245 2.55 4.75 -0.09
CA GLY A 245 3.94 4.83 -0.52
C GLY A 245 4.85 3.65 -0.14
N LEU A 246 4.30 2.44 0.03
CA LEU A 246 5.08 1.21 0.26
C LEU A 246 5.33 0.37 -1.00
N GLY A 247 4.93 0.83 -2.19
CA GLY A 247 5.18 0.11 -3.45
C GLY A 247 4.05 -0.77 -3.97
N LYS A 248 2.83 -0.64 -3.45
CA LYS A 248 1.63 -1.36 -3.93
C LYS A 248 1.39 -1.15 -5.44
N THR A 249 1.28 0.11 -5.85
CA THR A 249 1.12 0.50 -7.26
C THR A 249 2.27 0.00 -8.13
N HIS A 250 3.51 0.01 -7.61
CA HIS A 250 4.67 -0.55 -8.32
C HIS A 250 4.47 -2.04 -8.60
N LEU A 251 4.09 -2.84 -7.60
CA LEU A 251 3.84 -4.27 -7.81
C LEU A 251 2.70 -4.52 -8.80
N LEU A 252 1.59 -3.77 -8.72
CA LEU A 252 0.49 -3.89 -9.70
C LEU A 252 0.97 -3.61 -11.13
N ARG A 253 1.73 -2.53 -11.31
CA ARG A 253 2.29 -2.16 -12.61
C ARG A 253 3.38 -3.13 -13.09
N ALA A 254 4.15 -3.72 -12.18
CA ALA A 254 5.11 -4.77 -12.51
C ALA A 254 4.42 -6.03 -13.04
N ILE A 255 3.32 -6.46 -12.40
CA ILE A 255 2.47 -7.56 -12.92
C ILE A 255 1.94 -7.21 -14.31
N GLN A 256 1.41 -5.99 -14.50
CA GLN A 256 0.91 -5.52 -15.80
C GLN A 256 1.99 -5.63 -16.89
N ASN A 257 3.15 -5.03 -16.64
CA ASN A 257 4.25 -4.95 -17.58
C ASN A 257 4.75 -6.34 -17.95
N TYR A 258 4.97 -7.21 -16.95
CA TYR A 258 5.42 -8.59 -17.19
C TYR A 258 4.42 -9.40 -18.02
N VAL A 259 3.12 -9.29 -17.75
CA VAL A 259 2.10 -10.01 -18.52
C VAL A 259 2.00 -9.48 -19.94
N LEU A 260 2.07 -8.17 -20.15
CA LEU A 260 2.06 -7.59 -21.50
C LEU A 260 3.29 -7.97 -22.32
N GLU A 261 4.47 -8.08 -21.68
CA GLU A 261 5.69 -8.51 -22.33
C GLU A 261 5.66 -10.00 -22.70
N THR A 262 5.25 -10.86 -21.77
CA THR A 262 5.24 -12.32 -21.96
C THR A 262 4.02 -12.82 -22.74
N ARG A 263 2.91 -12.09 -22.70
CA ARG A 263 1.64 -12.42 -23.38
C ARG A 263 1.06 -11.19 -24.09
N PRO A 264 1.64 -10.75 -25.22
CA PRO A 264 1.21 -9.52 -25.92
C PRO A 264 -0.25 -9.51 -26.40
N SER A 265 -0.88 -10.68 -26.53
CA SER A 265 -2.30 -10.80 -26.90
C SER A 265 -3.26 -10.73 -25.71
N ALA A 266 -2.76 -10.72 -24.47
CA ALA A 266 -3.60 -10.69 -23.28
C ALA A 266 -4.22 -9.29 -23.08
N LYS A 267 -5.51 -9.27 -22.75
CA LYS A 267 -6.22 -8.03 -22.38
C LYS A 267 -5.96 -7.71 -20.92
N VAL A 268 -4.98 -6.85 -20.66
CA VAL A 268 -4.65 -6.37 -19.32
C VAL A 268 -5.26 -4.99 -19.08
N ILE A 269 -5.99 -4.84 -17.98
CA ILE A 269 -6.60 -3.56 -17.58
C ILE A 269 -6.09 -3.18 -16.21
N TYR A 270 -5.44 -2.02 -16.14
CA TYR A 270 -5.16 -1.33 -14.89
C TYR A 270 -6.14 -0.17 -14.73
N VAL A 271 -6.71 0.00 -13.54
CA VAL A 271 -7.63 1.10 -13.24
C VAL A 271 -7.48 1.55 -11.79
N ASP A 272 -7.50 2.87 -11.55
CA ASP A 272 -7.67 3.42 -10.20
C ASP A 272 -9.14 3.26 -9.78
N THR A 273 -9.39 3.01 -8.51
CA THR A 273 -10.76 2.89 -8.01
C THR A 273 -11.62 4.13 -8.29
N ASN A 274 -11.06 5.35 -8.24
CA ASN A 274 -11.80 6.57 -8.57
C ASN A 274 -12.17 6.61 -10.05
N ASP A 275 -11.27 6.20 -10.94
CA ASP A 275 -11.54 6.12 -12.38
C ASP A 275 -12.61 5.07 -12.68
N LEU A 276 -12.57 3.93 -11.99
CA LEU A 276 -13.60 2.89 -12.10
C LEU A 276 -14.98 3.41 -11.66
N VAL A 277 -15.02 4.20 -10.57
CA VAL A 277 -16.26 4.85 -10.11
C VAL A 277 -16.73 5.88 -11.13
N ASN A 278 -15.82 6.69 -11.67
CA ASN A 278 -16.14 7.70 -12.68
C ASN A 278 -16.71 7.06 -13.96
N ASP A 279 -16.03 6.03 -14.49
CA ASP A 279 -16.48 5.22 -15.63
C ASP A 279 -17.90 4.68 -15.42
N TYR A 280 -18.17 4.14 -14.22
CA TYR A 280 -19.51 3.66 -13.85
C TYR A 280 -20.53 4.80 -13.83
N THR A 281 -20.21 5.93 -13.17
CA THR A 281 -21.13 7.06 -13.07
C THR A 281 -21.44 7.68 -14.43
N GLN A 282 -20.46 7.77 -15.32
CA GLN A 282 -20.66 8.25 -16.68
C GLN A 282 -21.59 7.31 -17.47
N ALA A 283 -21.33 6.00 -17.39
CA ALA A 283 -22.17 5.01 -18.04
C ALA A 283 -23.61 4.94 -17.48
N ALA A 284 -23.79 5.32 -16.20
CA ALA A 284 -25.09 5.40 -15.53
C ALA A 284 -25.82 6.74 -15.77
N ALA A 285 -25.08 7.83 -15.95
CA ALA A 285 -25.62 9.19 -16.14
C ALA A 285 -26.03 9.49 -17.58
N GLU A 286 -25.47 8.78 -18.56
CA GLU A 286 -25.94 8.80 -19.94
C GLU A 286 -27.39 8.29 -19.98
N HIS A 287 -28.32 9.23 -19.81
CA HIS A 287 -29.77 9.06 -19.79
C HIS A 287 -30.36 8.66 -21.17
N ASP A 288 -29.59 7.96 -22.00
CA ASP A 288 -29.99 7.58 -23.34
C ASP A 288 -30.37 6.10 -23.42
N ARG A 289 -31.69 5.87 -23.41
CA ARG A 289 -32.55 4.94 -24.18
C ARG A 289 -32.05 3.56 -24.65
N GLN A 290 -30.77 3.25 -24.68
CA GLN A 290 -30.20 1.98 -25.06
C GLN A 290 -29.20 1.61 -23.97
N LYS A 291 -29.37 0.45 -23.33
CA LYS A 291 -28.48 -0.15 -22.33
C LYS A 291 -27.01 -0.34 -22.78
N LEU A 292 -26.60 0.24 -23.91
CA LEU A 292 -25.32 0.15 -24.59
C LEU A 292 -24.18 0.79 -23.81
N SER A 293 -24.35 1.98 -23.20
CA SER A 293 -23.26 2.61 -22.45
C SER A 293 -22.86 1.76 -21.23
N PHE A 294 -23.86 1.31 -20.47
CA PHE A 294 -23.66 0.35 -19.39
C PHE A 294 -23.12 -1.00 -19.88
N SER A 295 -23.58 -1.48 -21.04
CA SER A 295 -23.05 -2.70 -21.66
C SER A 295 -21.60 -2.54 -22.10
N ASN A 296 -21.19 -1.37 -22.56
CA ASN A 296 -19.81 -1.07 -22.98
C ASN A 296 -18.89 -0.99 -21.77
N PHE A 297 -19.32 -0.33 -20.69
CA PHE A 297 -18.63 -0.36 -19.40
C PHE A 297 -18.39 -1.79 -18.94
N ARG A 298 -19.46 -2.60 -18.89
CA ARG A 298 -19.37 -3.99 -18.44
C ARG A 298 -18.45 -4.82 -19.34
N LYS A 299 -18.59 -4.68 -20.66
CA LYS A 299 -17.76 -5.36 -21.65
C LYS A 299 -16.29 -4.99 -21.54
N LYS A 300 -15.95 -3.71 -21.30
CA LYS A 300 -14.58 -3.24 -21.09
C LYS A 300 -13.89 -4.07 -20.01
N TYR A 301 -14.53 -4.25 -18.85
CA TYR A 301 -13.92 -4.95 -17.72
C TYR A 301 -14.09 -6.47 -17.74
N GLU A 302 -15.22 -7.01 -18.25
CA GLU A 302 -15.45 -8.46 -18.32
C GLU A 302 -14.60 -9.17 -19.38
N GLU A 303 -14.10 -8.45 -20.39
CA GLU A 303 -13.19 -9.00 -21.40
C GLU A 303 -11.72 -9.05 -20.94
N ALA A 304 -11.41 -8.55 -19.74
CA ALA A 304 -10.04 -8.56 -19.23
C ALA A 304 -9.57 -10.00 -18.94
N ASP A 305 -8.35 -10.31 -19.38
CA ASP A 305 -7.63 -11.51 -18.95
C ASP A 305 -6.98 -11.32 -17.56
N LEU A 306 -6.60 -10.08 -17.28
CA LEU A 306 -6.05 -9.60 -16.01
C LEU A 306 -6.65 -8.23 -15.68
N LEU A 307 -7.30 -8.12 -14.52
CA LEU A 307 -7.85 -6.87 -13.99
C LEU A 307 -7.09 -6.45 -12.72
N LEU A 308 -6.45 -5.29 -12.78
CA LEU A 308 -5.69 -4.68 -11.69
C LEU A 308 -6.45 -3.44 -11.21
N ILE A 309 -6.87 -3.43 -9.95
CA ILE A 309 -7.63 -2.32 -9.35
C ILE A 309 -6.80 -1.73 -8.20
N ASP A 310 -6.37 -0.48 -8.35
CA ASP A 310 -5.61 0.23 -7.33
C ASP A 310 -6.51 1.00 -6.35
N ASP A 311 -6.02 1.18 -5.12
CA ASP A 311 -6.64 1.95 -4.04
C ASP A 311 -8.13 1.65 -3.76
N VAL A 312 -8.45 0.36 -3.55
CA VAL A 312 -9.82 -0.17 -3.29
C VAL A 312 -10.54 0.52 -2.13
N GLN A 313 -9.83 1.14 -1.19
CA GLN A 313 -10.43 1.92 -0.11
C GLN A 313 -11.38 3.02 -0.61
N PHE A 314 -11.19 3.54 -1.82
CA PHE A 314 -12.08 4.57 -2.40
C PHE A 314 -13.47 4.05 -2.79
N LEU A 315 -13.72 2.73 -2.75
CA LEU A 315 -15.06 2.17 -2.90
C LEU A 315 -15.93 2.34 -1.63
N GLN A 316 -15.34 2.73 -0.50
CA GLN A 316 -16.09 2.94 0.75
C GLN A 316 -17.26 3.90 0.53
N GLY A 317 -18.45 3.50 0.97
CA GLY A 317 -19.69 4.29 0.82
C GLY A 317 -20.29 4.31 -0.60
N LYS A 318 -19.67 3.71 -1.62
CA LYS A 318 -20.15 3.69 -3.02
C LYS A 318 -21.00 2.45 -3.34
N LYS A 319 -22.09 2.24 -2.60
CA LYS A 319 -22.91 1.00 -2.65
C LYS A 319 -23.37 0.58 -4.06
N GLN A 320 -23.88 1.52 -4.87
CA GLN A 320 -24.39 1.20 -6.21
C GLN A 320 -23.29 0.78 -7.20
N THR A 321 -22.13 1.43 -7.13
CA THR A 321 -20.96 1.07 -7.95
C THR A 321 -20.41 -0.28 -7.52
N LEU A 322 -20.32 -0.52 -6.21
CA LEU A 322 -19.89 -1.79 -5.64
C LEU A 322 -20.70 -2.96 -6.21
N ASP A 323 -22.02 -2.94 -6.13
CA ASP A 323 -22.88 -4.07 -6.58
C ASP A 323 -22.60 -4.50 -8.03
N ASN A 324 -22.33 -3.55 -8.93
CA ASN A 324 -22.04 -3.82 -10.33
C ASN A 324 -20.61 -4.29 -10.56
N VAL A 325 -19.63 -3.64 -9.92
CA VAL A 325 -18.22 -4.08 -9.94
C VAL A 325 -18.13 -5.53 -9.44
N PHE A 326 -18.86 -5.88 -8.38
CA PHE A 326 -18.88 -7.24 -7.85
C PHE A 326 -19.41 -8.30 -8.81
N GLN A 327 -20.38 -7.96 -9.66
CA GLN A 327 -20.83 -8.89 -10.69
C GLN A 327 -19.73 -9.15 -11.73
N ILE A 328 -19.02 -8.11 -12.15
CA ILE A 328 -17.87 -8.21 -13.06
C ILE A 328 -16.78 -9.10 -12.44
N LEU A 329 -16.40 -8.82 -11.19
CA LEU A 329 -15.38 -9.59 -10.47
C LEU A 329 -15.74 -11.08 -10.37
N ASN A 330 -16.99 -11.39 -10.01
CA ASN A 330 -17.45 -12.78 -9.91
C ASN A 330 -17.37 -13.53 -11.24
N ASN A 331 -17.73 -12.85 -12.34
CA ASN A 331 -17.67 -13.43 -13.67
C ASN A 331 -16.22 -13.71 -14.10
N LEU A 332 -15.32 -12.77 -13.82
CA LEU A 332 -13.89 -12.91 -14.09
C LEU A 332 -13.28 -14.08 -13.31
N VAL A 333 -13.51 -14.16 -11.99
CA VAL A 333 -13.03 -15.28 -11.16
C VAL A 333 -13.57 -16.62 -11.67
N THR A 334 -14.87 -16.71 -11.95
CA THR A 334 -15.49 -17.96 -12.44
C THR A 334 -14.93 -18.39 -13.80
N SER A 335 -14.53 -17.41 -14.62
CA SER A 335 -13.91 -17.63 -15.93
C SER A 335 -12.40 -17.85 -15.86
N GLY A 336 -11.81 -17.95 -14.66
CA GLY A 336 -10.38 -18.14 -14.46
C GLY A 336 -9.51 -16.93 -14.83
N LYS A 337 -10.10 -15.74 -14.98
CA LYS A 337 -9.36 -14.50 -15.25
C LYS A 337 -8.76 -13.97 -13.96
N GLN A 338 -7.55 -13.42 -14.05
CA GLN A 338 -6.83 -12.96 -12.87
C GLN A 338 -7.34 -11.61 -12.39
N ILE A 339 -7.45 -11.46 -11.07
CA ILE A 339 -7.77 -10.18 -10.43
C ILE A 339 -6.72 -9.86 -9.38
N VAL A 340 -6.24 -8.62 -9.36
CA VAL A 340 -5.34 -8.12 -8.32
C VAL A 340 -5.88 -6.80 -7.78
N PHE A 341 -5.88 -6.68 -6.46
CA PHE A 341 -6.31 -5.50 -5.74
C PHE A 341 -5.15 -4.92 -4.95
N SER A 342 -5.13 -3.59 -4.83
CA SER A 342 -4.38 -2.91 -3.79
C SER A 342 -5.23 -2.03 -2.89
N ALA A 343 -4.82 -1.89 -1.63
CA ALA A 343 -5.45 -0.98 -0.68
C ALA A 343 -4.48 -0.41 0.36
N ASP A 344 -4.84 0.71 0.98
CA ASP A 344 -4.07 1.32 2.07
C ASP A 344 -4.15 0.54 3.40
N ARG A 345 -5.14 -0.35 3.54
CA ARG A 345 -5.44 -1.14 4.74
C ARG A 345 -6.01 -2.51 4.37
N ALA A 346 -6.01 -3.43 5.33
CA ALA A 346 -6.52 -4.78 5.13
C ALA A 346 -8.03 -4.80 4.78
N PRO A 347 -8.52 -5.78 3.99
CA PRO A 347 -9.92 -5.87 3.57
C PRO A 347 -10.93 -5.74 4.73
N LYS A 348 -10.62 -6.35 5.89
CA LYS A 348 -11.48 -6.35 7.08
C LYS A 348 -11.64 -4.97 7.74
N VAL A 349 -10.73 -4.03 7.45
CA VAL A 349 -10.72 -2.68 8.02
C VAL A 349 -11.36 -1.67 7.06
N ILE A 350 -11.55 -2.05 5.79
CA ILE A 350 -12.29 -1.24 4.82
C ILE A 350 -13.78 -1.38 5.17
N ASP A 351 -14.45 -0.26 5.38
CA ASP A 351 -15.89 -0.20 5.70
C ASP A 351 -16.75 -0.43 4.45
N ILE A 352 -16.73 -1.67 3.99
CA ILE A 352 -17.54 -2.21 2.90
C ILE A 352 -18.34 -3.40 3.41
N ASP A 353 -19.42 -3.73 2.69
CA ASP A 353 -20.28 -4.86 3.05
C ASP A 353 -19.47 -6.16 3.21
N GLU A 354 -19.74 -6.94 4.25
CA GLU A 354 -18.99 -8.16 4.59
C GLU A 354 -18.95 -9.17 3.44
N ARG A 355 -19.99 -9.19 2.59
CA ARG A 355 -20.04 -10.06 1.39
C ARG A 355 -18.87 -9.79 0.43
N TYR A 356 -18.37 -8.56 0.41
CA TYR A 356 -17.28 -8.09 -0.44
C TYR A 356 -15.93 -8.45 0.16
N THR A 357 -15.77 -8.20 1.45
CA THR A 357 -14.61 -8.59 2.24
C THR A 357 -14.36 -10.10 2.13
N SER A 358 -15.42 -10.92 2.20
CA SER A 358 -15.30 -12.37 2.03
C SER A 358 -14.73 -12.76 0.67
N ARG A 359 -15.11 -12.08 -0.42
CA ARG A 359 -14.59 -12.35 -1.77
C ARG A 359 -13.16 -11.86 -1.95
N PHE A 360 -12.78 -10.73 -1.35
CA PHE A 360 -11.40 -10.26 -1.38
C PHE A 360 -10.45 -11.22 -0.65
N LEU A 361 -10.94 -11.92 0.38
CA LEU A 361 -10.16 -12.85 1.19
C LEU A 361 -10.15 -14.30 0.68
N GLN A 362 -10.84 -14.61 -0.43
CA GLN A 362 -10.95 -16.01 -0.90
C GLN A 362 -9.67 -16.54 -1.56
N GLY A 363 -8.75 -15.65 -1.96
CA GLY A 363 -7.49 -15.99 -2.63
C GLY A 363 -6.26 -15.59 -1.80
N GLY A 364 -5.25 -15.02 -2.46
CA GLY A 364 -4.02 -14.57 -1.81
C GLY A 364 -4.21 -13.22 -1.13
N THR A 365 -3.77 -13.07 0.11
CA THR A 365 -3.76 -11.78 0.81
C THR A 365 -2.42 -11.58 1.49
N CYS A 366 -1.77 -10.45 1.22
CA CYS A 366 -0.47 -10.12 1.79
C CYS A 366 -0.36 -8.63 2.11
N ASP A 367 0.37 -8.32 3.17
CA ASP A 367 0.75 -6.97 3.52
C ASP A 367 2.12 -6.59 2.97
N ILE A 368 2.31 -5.28 2.78
CA ILE A 368 3.62 -4.64 2.64
C ILE A 368 3.83 -3.76 3.86
N GLN A 369 4.94 -3.98 4.54
CA GLN A 369 5.34 -3.21 5.71
C GLN A 369 6.41 -2.17 5.38
N PRO A 370 6.55 -1.11 6.19
CA PRO A 370 7.63 -0.14 6.03
C PRO A 370 9.01 -0.82 5.96
N PRO A 371 9.86 -0.44 5.00
CA PRO A 371 11.17 -1.06 4.83
C PRO A 371 12.13 -0.74 5.97
N GLU A 372 13.01 -1.69 6.27
CA GLU A 372 14.14 -1.51 7.19
C GLU A 372 15.19 -0.56 6.62
N LEU A 373 16.12 -0.11 7.46
CA LEU A 373 17.20 0.81 7.05
C LEU A 373 18.00 0.25 5.87
N GLU A 374 18.34 -1.04 5.90
CA GLU A 374 19.10 -1.71 4.84
C GLU A 374 18.32 -1.70 3.51
N THR A 375 17.05 -2.07 3.55
CA THR A 375 16.15 -2.05 2.39
C THR A 375 16.00 -0.63 1.83
N LYS A 376 15.89 0.41 2.69
CA LYS A 376 15.87 1.80 2.25
C LYS A 376 17.16 2.22 1.54
N ILE A 377 18.32 1.83 2.08
CA ILE A 377 19.62 2.12 1.44
C ILE A 377 19.68 1.46 0.06
N ALA A 378 19.25 0.20 -0.06
CA ALA A 378 19.19 -0.50 -1.34
C ALA A 378 18.22 0.19 -2.34
N ILE A 379 17.07 0.69 -1.86
CA ILE A 379 16.14 1.50 -2.68
C ILE A 379 16.83 2.77 -3.19
N ILE A 380 17.54 3.52 -2.32
CA ILE A 380 18.28 4.73 -2.72
C ILE A 380 19.32 4.40 -3.79
N LYS A 381 20.11 3.34 -3.58
CA LYS A 381 21.14 2.89 -4.52
C LYS A 381 20.55 2.48 -5.87
N SER A 382 19.41 1.79 -5.86
CA SER A 382 18.67 1.44 -7.07
C SER A 382 18.28 2.68 -7.87
N TYR A 383 17.75 3.72 -7.22
CA TYR A 383 17.41 4.98 -7.87
C TYR A 383 18.62 5.71 -8.46
N ILE A 384 19.77 5.72 -7.76
CA ILE A 384 21.01 6.32 -8.29
C ILE A 384 21.47 5.56 -9.54
N LYS A 385 21.43 4.23 -9.49
CA LYS A 385 21.79 3.37 -10.61
C LYS A 385 20.89 3.60 -11.82
N GLU A 386 19.58 3.70 -11.60
CA GLU A 386 18.60 4.01 -12.64
C GLU A 386 18.89 5.39 -13.27
N TYR A 387 19.12 6.41 -12.45
CA TYR A 387 19.47 7.76 -12.91
C TYR A 387 20.75 7.75 -13.75
N ASN A 388 21.81 7.08 -13.28
CA ASN A 388 23.08 6.98 -13.99
C ASN A 388 22.97 6.18 -15.31
N SER A 389 21.99 5.26 -15.40
CA SER A 389 21.74 4.50 -16.63
C SER A 389 21.02 5.33 -17.69
N GLN A 390 20.19 6.30 -17.27
CA GLN A 390 19.47 7.22 -18.16
C GLN A 390 20.32 8.43 -18.56
N SER A 391 21.25 8.85 -17.69
CA SER A 391 22.15 9.98 -17.92
C SER A 391 23.40 9.55 -18.71
N LEU A 392 23.40 9.86 -20.01
CA LEU A 392 24.46 9.45 -20.96
C LEU A 392 25.87 10.02 -20.68
N ASN A 393 26.02 11.05 -19.85
CA ASN A 393 27.27 11.81 -19.73
C ASN A 393 27.70 12.18 -18.31
N ASP A 394 26.95 11.79 -17.26
CA ASP A 394 27.28 12.19 -15.89
C ASP A 394 27.06 11.03 -14.93
N HIS A 395 28.14 10.51 -14.35
CA HIS A 395 28.07 9.45 -13.36
C HIS A 395 27.92 10.09 -11.99
N LEU A 396 26.69 10.21 -11.52
CA LEU A 396 26.44 10.80 -10.22
C LEU A 396 26.94 9.86 -9.12
N TRP A 397 27.91 10.35 -8.34
CA TRP A 397 28.37 9.69 -7.13
C TRP A 397 27.85 10.43 -5.89
N ILE A 398 27.04 9.74 -5.08
CA ILE A 398 26.56 10.25 -3.80
C ILE A 398 27.32 9.53 -2.67
N PRO A 399 27.95 10.28 -1.74
CA PRO A 399 28.61 9.69 -0.59
C PRO A 399 27.69 8.80 0.27
N GLU A 400 28.19 7.64 0.73
CA GLU A 400 27.43 6.67 1.55
C GLU A 400 26.90 7.24 2.86
N ASP A 401 27.59 8.23 3.45
CA ASP A 401 27.12 8.92 4.64
C ASP A 401 25.86 9.74 4.38
N ILE A 402 25.72 10.33 3.18
CA ILE A 402 24.51 11.02 2.76
C ILE A 402 23.39 10.03 2.46
N ILE A 403 23.67 8.91 1.78
CA ILE A 403 22.71 7.83 1.52
C ILE A 403 22.13 7.31 2.85
N THR A 404 23.01 7.00 3.80
CA THR A 404 22.61 6.53 5.14
C THR A 404 21.79 7.57 5.88
N PHE A 405 22.19 8.85 5.81
CA PHE A 405 21.45 9.95 6.43
C PHE A 405 20.03 10.10 5.87
N ILE A 406 19.86 10.06 4.54
CA ILE A 406 18.54 10.09 3.89
C ILE A 406 17.68 8.92 4.40
N ALA A 407 18.22 7.70 4.42
CA ALA A 407 17.50 6.51 4.85
C ALA A 407 17.04 6.56 6.31
N GLN A 408 17.85 7.17 7.20
CA GLN A 408 17.52 7.38 8.61
C GLN A 408 16.43 8.44 8.79
N CYS A 409 16.42 9.50 7.97
CA CYS A 409 15.48 10.61 8.09
C CYS A 409 14.12 10.36 7.40
N SER A 410 14.06 9.52 6.35
CA SER A 410 12.91 9.39 5.44
C SER A 410 11.64 8.70 5.98
N GLY A 411 11.49 8.59 7.30
CA GLY A 411 10.27 8.05 7.91
C GLY A 411 9.93 6.63 7.48
N SER A 412 8.64 6.34 7.30
CA SER A 412 8.14 5.00 6.93
C SER A 412 7.67 4.90 5.48
N ASN A 413 7.74 5.98 4.71
CA ASN A 413 7.14 6.12 3.38
C ASN A 413 8.23 6.22 2.30
N ILE A 414 8.19 5.33 1.31
CA ILE A 414 9.19 5.29 0.23
C ILE A 414 9.04 6.49 -0.71
N ARG A 415 7.87 7.14 -0.78
CA ARG A 415 7.69 8.38 -1.56
C ARG A 415 8.50 9.54 -0.98
N GLU A 416 8.58 9.65 0.35
CA GLU A 416 9.43 10.65 1.01
C GLU A 416 10.92 10.39 0.73
N LEU A 417 11.32 9.11 0.76
CA LEU A 417 12.66 8.68 0.38
C LEU A 417 12.99 9.06 -1.08
N LYS A 418 12.07 8.77 -2.01
CA LYS A 418 12.20 9.12 -3.43
C LYS A 418 12.26 10.64 -3.65
N GLY A 419 11.47 11.42 -2.91
CA GLY A 419 11.50 12.88 -2.96
C GLY A 419 12.85 13.43 -2.52
N ALA A 420 13.37 12.96 -1.39
CA ALA A 420 14.66 13.38 -0.85
C ALA A 420 15.83 13.05 -1.77
N ILE A 421 15.88 11.83 -2.33
CA ILE A 421 16.94 11.47 -3.27
C ILE A 421 16.84 12.29 -4.56
N THR A 422 15.64 12.50 -5.11
CA THR A 422 15.44 13.30 -6.33
C THR A 422 15.93 14.74 -6.11
N MET A 423 15.64 15.31 -4.94
CA MET A 423 16.13 16.64 -4.56
C MET A 423 17.67 16.70 -4.51
N ILE A 424 18.32 15.67 -3.96
CA ILE A 424 19.78 15.59 -3.89
C ILE A 424 20.38 15.45 -5.29
N ILE A 425 19.84 14.54 -6.11
CA ILE A 425 20.25 14.37 -7.51
C ILE A 425 20.18 15.71 -8.24
N TYR A 426 19.07 16.45 -8.09
CA TYR A 426 18.91 17.75 -8.73
C TYR A 426 19.93 18.78 -8.23
N LYS A 427 20.21 18.82 -6.92
CA LYS A 427 21.24 19.70 -6.35
C LYS A 427 22.62 19.42 -6.92
N TYR A 428 23.03 18.15 -6.97
CA TYR A 428 24.30 17.76 -7.59
C TYR A 428 24.35 18.12 -9.08
N SER A 429 23.25 17.96 -9.81
CA SER A 429 23.20 18.33 -11.23
C SER A 429 23.38 19.83 -11.48
N PHE A 430 23.05 20.69 -10.51
CA PHE A 430 23.13 22.14 -10.65
C PHE A 430 24.42 22.74 -10.09
N ALA A 431 24.90 22.24 -8.95
CA ALA A 431 26.06 22.77 -8.23
C ALA A 431 27.36 21.95 -8.46
N GLY A 432 27.27 20.79 -9.09
CA GLY A 432 28.40 19.86 -9.27
C GLY A 432 28.70 19.04 -8.01
N GLU A 433 29.83 18.32 -8.01
CA GLU A 433 30.26 17.45 -6.90
C GLU A 433 30.80 18.22 -5.67
N ASP A 434 30.99 19.54 -5.77
CA ASP A 434 31.61 20.38 -4.74
C ASP A 434 30.65 20.83 -3.61
N ILE A 435 29.47 20.21 -3.48
CA ILE A 435 28.49 20.59 -2.45
C ILE A 435 28.97 20.14 -1.06
N ASP A 436 28.96 21.06 -0.10
CA ASP A 436 29.29 20.73 1.29
C ASP A 436 28.28 19.73 1.89
N LYS A 437 28.82 18.72 2.57
CA LYS A 437 28.03 17.65 3.20
C LYS A 437 27.09 18.18 4.27
N GLU A 438 27.51 19.18 5.03
CA GLU A 438 26.66 19.77 6.07
C GLU A 438 25.52 20.60 5.46
N GLU A 439 25.76 21.29 4.33
CA GLU A 439 24.70 21.96 3.58
C GLU A 439 23.66 20.96 3.05
N LEU A 440 24.08 19.80 2.54
CA LEU A 440 23.18 18.74 2.08
C LEU A 440 22.35 18.18 3.23
N LYS A 441 22.96 17.89 4.39
CA LYS A 441 22.24 17.42 5.57
C LYS A 441 21.21 18.44 6.06
N HIS A 442 21.57 19.72 6.13
CA HIS A 442 20.65 20.79 6.50
C HIS A 442 19.48 20.91 5.50
N THR A 443 19.78 20.80 4.21
CA THR A 443 18.77 20.79 3.15
C THR A 443 17.80 19.61 3.31
N LEU A 444 18.32 18.41 3.58
CA LEU A 444 17.52 17.20 3.77
C LEU A 444 16.65 17.30 5.02
N LEU A 445 17.20 17.80 6.13
CA LEU A 445 16.42 18.07 7.35
C LEU A 445 15.27 19.01 7.06
N ASN A 446 15.52 20.10 6.32
CA ASN A 446 14.46 21.00 5.90
C ASN A 446 13.45 20.30 4.98
N HIS A 447 13.87 19.48 4.02
CA HIS A 447 12.95 18.72 3.17
C HIS A 447 12.00 17.83 3.98
N PHE A 448 12.53 17.05 4.91
CA PHE A 448 11.71 16.17 5.77
C PHE A 448 10.87 16.95 6.80
N THR A 449 11.33 18.14 7.21
CA THR A 449 10.63 19.02 8.16
C THR A 449 9.64 19.96 7.46
N SER A 450 9.76 20.21 6.16
CA SER A 450 8.80 21.00 5.39
C SER A 450 7.59 20.17 4.95
N ILE A 451 7.74 18.83 4.87
CA ILE A 451 6.64 17.90 4.58
C ILE A 451 5.77 17.64 5.83
N LYS A 452 6.35 17.75 7.03
CA LYS A 452 5.59 17.87 8.28
C LYS A 452 5.41 19.36 8.52
N THR A 453 4.28 19.95 8.13
CA THR A 453 3.95 21.34 8.53
C THR A 453 4.42 21.58 9.96
N ASN A 454 5.11 22.69 10.22
CA ASN A 454 5.72 23.04 11.52
C ASN A 454 4.64 23.32 12.57
N ILE A 455 3.62 22.46 12.68
CA ILE A 455 2.60 22.47 13.70
C ILE A 455 3.31 22.10 14.99
N THR A 456 3.48 23.09 15.85
CA THR A 456 4.00 22.89 17.18
C THR A 456 2.87 22.53 18.15
N VAL A 457 3.23 22.10 19.36
CA VAL A 457 2.23 21.85 20.42
C VAL A 457 1.52 23.17 20.76
N GLU A 458 2.24 24.28 20.70
CA GLU A 458 1.76 25.63 20.94
C GLU A 458 0.69 26.05 19.91
N ASP A 459 0.84 25.66 18.64
CA ASP A 459 -0.16 25.94 17.60
C ASP A 459 -1.47 25.17 17.84
N ILE A 460 -1.37 23.91 18.23
CA ILE A 460 -2.54 23.09 18.59
C ILE A 460 -3.23 23.66 19.84
N GLN A 461 -2.46 24.10 20.85
CA GLN A 461 -3.00 24.75 22.04
C GLN A 461 -3.79 26.01 21.68
N LYS A 462 -3.24 26.85 20.81
CA LYS A 462 -3.89 28.08 20.34
C LYS A 462 -5.19 27.80 19.59
N ILE A 463 -5.22 26.82 18.69
CA ILE A 463 -6.45 26.42 17.98
C ILE A 463 -7.52 25.95 18.96
N ILE A 464 -7.14 25.19 19.98
CA ILE A 464 -8.07 24.69 21.01
C ILE A 464 -8.59 25.83 21.88
N GLU A 465 -7.74 26.79 22.26
CA GLU A 465 -8.13 28.01 22.98
C GLU A 465 -9.15 28.82 22.18
N ASP A 466 -8.88 29.03 20.89
CA ASP A 466 -9.74 29.81 20.00
C ASP A 466 -11.07 29.12 19.71
N TYR A 467 -11.08 27.79 19.59
CA TYR A 467 -12.30 27.01 19.32
C TYR A 467 -13.21 26.93 20.54
N TYR A 468 -12.66 26.56 21.71
CA TYR A 468 -13.44 26.39 22.94
C TYR A 468 -13.61 27.66 23.78
N LYS A 469 -12.99 28.77 23.36
CA LYS A 469 -12.98 30.04 24.08
C LYS A 469 -12.51 29.89 25.53
N ILE A 470 -11.42 29.14 25.71
CA ILE A 470 -10.75 28.94 27.00
C ILE A 470 -9.40 29.65 27.01
N THR A 471 -8.94 30.03 28.20
CA THR A 471 -7.62 30.67 28.32
C THR A 471 -6.50 29.62 28.31
N HIS A 472 -5.31 30.00 27.84
CA HIS A 472 -4.12 29.14 27.91
C HIS A 472 -3.83 28.62 29.33
N ALA A 473 -4.04 29.48 30.35
CA ALA A 473 -3.86 29.12 31.75
C ALA A 473 -4.85 28.02 32.21
N ASP A 474 -6.07 28.02 31.69
CA ASP A 474 -7.05 26.97 31.96
C ASP A 474 -6.68 25.66 31.26
N LEU A 475 -6.15 25.74 30.03
CA LEU A 475 -5.73 24.58 29.25
C LEU A 475 -4.54 23.85 29.89
N VAL A 476 -3.53 24.58 30.37
CA VAL A 476 -2.32 24.04 31.04
C VAL A 476 -2.54 23.83 32.56
N GLY A 477 -3.60 24.40 33.12
CA GLY A 477 -3.91 24.34 34.55
C GLY A 477 -4.39 22.97 35.05
N LYS A 478 -4.69 22.91 36.36
CA LYS A 478 -5.18 21.68 37.04
C LYS A 478 -6.70 21.64 37.22
N SER A 479 -7.44 22.57 36.62
CA SER A 479 -8.90 22.62 36.74
C SER A 479 -9.52 21.33 36.21
N ARG A 480 -10.50 20.81 36.95
CA ARG A 480 -11.26 19.58 36.65
C ARG A 480 -12.67 19.85 36.14
N ALA A 481 -13.04 21.13 35.97
CA ALA A 481 -14.34 21.49 35.43
C ALA A 481 -14.51 20.92 34.01
N GLN A 482 -15.67 20.35 33.70
CA GLN A 482 -15.87 19.57 32.47
C GLN A 482 -15.67 20.40 31.19
N ASN A 483 -16.02 21.68 31.24
CA ASN A 483 -15.83 22.67 30.17
C ASN A 483 -14.34 23.01 29.91
N ILE A 484 -13.41 22.61 30.78
CA ILE A 484 -11.96 22.80 30.60
C ILE A 484 -11.27 21.45 30.41
N ALA A 485 -11.70 20.43 31.15
CA ALA A 485 -11.12 19.09 31.09
C ALA A 485 -11.37 18.40 29.74
N LYS A 486 -12.56 18.56 29.13
CA LYS A 486 -12.87 17.98 27.82
C LYS A 486 -11.99 18.59 26.71
N PRO A 487 -11.90 19.93 26.54
CA PRO A 487 -10.95 20.54 25.59
C PRO A 487 -9.49 20.12 25.80
N ARG A 488 -9.04 20.03 27.06
CA ARG A 488 -7.67 19.58 27.38
C ARG A 488 -7.41 18.13 26.93
N GLN A 489 -8.36 17.23 27.14
CA GLN A 489 -8.27 15.84 26.69
C GLN A 489 -8.23 15.75 25.16
N ILE A 490 -9.01 16.58 24.46
CA ILE A 490 -9.00 16.69 23.01
C ILE A 490 -7.65 17.22 22.51
N ALA A 491 -7.07 18.22 23.18
CA ALA A 491 -5.73 18.72 22.86
C ALA A 491 -4.65 17.63 23.00
N PHE A 492 -4.70 16.81 24.06
CA PHE A 492 -3.80 15.65 24.21
C PHE A 492 -3.93 14.67 23.05
N TYR A 493 -5.17 14.33 22.69
CA TYR A 493 -5.47 13.41 21.60
C TYR A 493 -4.97 13.94 20.25
N LEU A 494 -5.20 15.22 19.94
CA LEU A 494 -4.74 15.84 18.70
C LEU A 494 -3.22 15.92 18.64
N CYS A 495 -2.54 16.30 19.72
CA CYS A 495 -1.07 16.30 19.74
C CYS A 495 -0.49 14.89 19.56
N ARG A 496 -1.14 13.85 20.10
CA ARG A 496 -0.74 12.45 19.92
C ARG A 496 -0.98 11.97 18.48
N THR A 497 -2.09 12.37 17.88
CA THR A 497 -2.51 11.90 16.54
C THR A 497 -1.80 12.64 15.42
N VAL A 498 -1.57 13.95 15.58
CA VAL A 498 -0.98 14.83 14.55
C VAL A 498 0.55 14.88 14.66
N LEU A 499 1.10 14.98 15.88
CA LEU A 499 2.54 15.17 16.09
C LEU A 499 3.29 13.92 16.55
N ASP A 500 2.58 12.81 16.79
CA ASP A 500 3.11 11.52 17.28
C ASP A 500 4.04 11.66 18.52
N LEU A 501 3.79 12.65 19.37
CA LEU A 501 4.65 12.93 20.52
C LEU A 501 4.46 11.90 21.66
N PRO A 502 5.53 11.52 22.39
CA PRO A 502 5.42 10.68 23.57
C PRO A 502 4.60 11.33 24.70
N TYR A 503 3.89 10.52 25.49
CA TYR A 503 3.07 10.99 26.61
C TYR A 503 3.86 11.80 27.66
N GLU A 504 5.14 11.48 27.85
CA GLU A 504 6.01 12.23 28.77
C GLU A 504 6.29 13.65 28.27
N THR A 505 6.55 13.80 26.96
CA THR A 505 6.80 15.09 26.32
C THR A 505 5.53 15.96 26.36
N LEU A 506 4.37 15.36 26.08
CA LEU A 506 3.08 16.04 26.22
C LEU A 506 2.79 16.44 27.66
N GLY A 507 3.09 15.57 28.64
CA GLY A 507 2.95 15.88 30.06
C GLY A 507 3.74 17.12 30.46
N LYS A 508 4.99 17.25 30.00
CA LYS A 508 5.81 18.44 30.23
C LYS A 508 5.22 19.70 29.59
N LYS A 509 4.79 19.62 28.32
CA LYS A 509 4.22 20.76 27.56
C LYS A 509 2.88 21.26 28.12
N PHE A 510 2.08 20.37 28.71
CA PHE A 510 0.79 20.71 29.32
C PHE A 510 0.84 20.78 30.85
N ASN A 511 2.02 20.76 31.48
CA ASN A 511 2.20 20.77 32.93
C ASN A 511 1.35 19.73 33.69
N ASN A 512 1.24 18.52 33.11
CA ASN A 512 0.44 17.42 33.61
C ASN A 512 1.27 16.12 33.72
N HIS A 513 0.85 15.19 34.57
CA HIS A 513 1.51 13.89 34.66
C HIS A 513 1.22 13.05 33.40
N HIS A 514 2.21 12.28 32.94
CA HIS A 514 2.09 11.41 31.75
C HIS A 514 0.87 10.47 31.84
N SER A 515 0.54 9.97 33.03
CA SER A 515 -0.63 9.11 33.28
C SER A 515 -1.96 9.83 33.06
N THR A 516 -2.01 11.15 33.29
CA THR A 516 -3.19 11.99 33.03
C THR A 516 -3.37 12.23 31.53
N VAL A 517 -2.27 12.40 30.79
CA VAL A 517 -2.29 12.51 29.33
C VAL A 517 -2.76 11.20 28.72
N LEU A 518 -2.18 10.07 29.13
CA LEU A 518 -2.56 8.73 28.67
C LEU A 518 -4.07 8.46 28.90
N TYR A 519 -4.56 8.72 30.11
CA TYR A 519 -5.98 8.58 30.43
C TYR A 519 -6.86 9.47 29.54
N GLY A 520 -6.47 10.72 29.32
CA GLY A 520 -7.21 11.65 28.48
C GLY A 520 -7.30 11.21 27.02
N VAL A 521 -6.20 10.75 26.44
CA VAL A 521 -6.14 10.23 25.06
C VAL A 521 -7.04 9.01 24.91
N ASN A 522 -6.88 8.00 25.76
CA ASN A 522 -7.68 6.78 25.72
C ASN A 522 -9.18 7.05 25.89
N LYS A 523 -9.53 8.04 26.72
CA LYS A 523 -10.94 8.43 26.92
C LYS A 523 -11.55 9.02 25.66
N ILE A 524 -10.84 9.91 24.95
CA ILE A 524 -11.31 10.48 23.69
C ILE A 524 -11.41 9.43 22.59
N GLU A 525 -10.44 8.51 22.51
CA GLU A 525 -10.50 7.37 21.58
C GLU A 525 -11.74 6.49 21.77
N GLN A 526 -12.11 6.21 23.03
CA GLN A 526 -13.31 5.44 23.35
C GLN A 526 -14.61 6.21 23.07
N GLU A 527 -14.63 7.52 23.34
CA GLU A 527 -15.80 8.37 23.06
C GLU A 527 -16.02 8.56 21.55
N LEU A 528 -14.95 8.64 20.75
CA LEU A 528 -14.99 8.73 19.29
C LEU A 528 -15.73 7.56 18.63
N MET A 529 -15.61 6.35 19.17
CA MET A 529 -16.30 5.17 18.65
C MET A 529 -17.82 5.20 18.86
N ARG A 530 -18.31 6.04 19.79
CA ARG A 530 -19.71 6.05 20.22
C ARG A 530 -20.42 7.37 19.92
N ASN A 531 -19.68 8.46 19.74
CA ASN A 531 -20.22 9.80 19.58
C ASN A 531 -19.81 10.40 18.22
N ARG A 532 -20.78 10.44 17.30
CA ARG A 532 -20.60 11.03 15.96
C ARG A 532 -20.34 12.53 16.00
N GLU A 533 -20.96 13.27 16.92
CA GLU A 533 -20.77 14.72 17.04
C GLU A 533 -19.33 15.05 17.44
N LEU A 534 -18.74 14.26 18.35
CA LEU A 534 -17.35 14.40 18.75
C LEU A 534 -16.39 14.08 17.59
N ALA A 535 -16.73 13.10 16.75
CA ALA A 535 -15.93 12.77 15.57
C ALA A 535 -15.93 13.90 14.54
N GLU A 536 -17.10 14.49 14.27
CA GLU A 536 -17.22 15.66 13.39
C GLU A 536 -16.46 16.87 13.96
N GLU A 537 -16.56 17.11 15.27
CA GLU A 537 -15.80 18.16 15.99
C GLU A 537 -14.28 17.98 15.86
N ILE A 538 -13.77 16.77 16.04
CA ILE A 538 -12.35 16.45 15.91
C ILE A 538 -11.86 16.58 14.47
N GLU A 539 -12.66 16.18 13.48
CA GLU A 539 -12.29 16.35 12.07
C GLU A 539 -12.20 17.84 11.67
N VAL A 540 -13.11 18.69 12.17
CA VAL A 540 -13.00 20.14 11.98
C VAL A 540 -11.71 20.69 12.59
N LEU A 541 -11.37 20.29 13.82
CA LEU A 541 -10.13 20.72 14.48
C LEU A 541 -8.88 20.23 13.75
N LYS A 542 -8.87 18.98 13.25
CA LYS A 542 -7.77 18.47 12.43
C LYS A 542 -7.59 19.27 11.15
N LYS A 543 -8.69 19.64 10.49
CA LYS A 543 -8.63 20.46 9.28
C LYS A 543 -8.03 21.84 9.57
N LEU A 544 -8.47 22.50 10.63
CA LEU A 544 -7.89 23.78 11.06
C LEU A 544 -6.40 23.69 11.38
N ILE A 545 -5.96 22.56 11.94
CA ILE A 545 -4.55 22.29 12.23
C ILE A 545 -3.75 22.04 10.94
N GLN A 546 -4.35 21.41 9.92
CA GLN A 546 -3.71 21.17 8.62
C GLN A 546 -3.65 22.42 7.74
N ASP A 547 -4.53 23.39 7.97
CA ASP A 547 -4.57 24.67 7.25
C ASP A 547 -3.57 25.73 7.81
N LEU A 548 -2.75 25.37 8.82
CA LEU A 548 -1.59 26.12 9.32
C LEU A 548 -0.34 25.83 8.50
#